data_AF-A0A4U5J8N3-F1
#
_entry.id   AF-A0A4U5J8N3-F1
#
_cell.length_a   1.000
_cell.length_b   1.000
_cell.length_c   1.000
_cell.angle_alpha   90.00
_cell.angle_beta   90.00
_cell.angle_gamma   90.00
#
_symmetry.space_group_name_H-M   'P 1'
#
loop_
_entity.id
_entity.type
_entity.pdbx_description
1 polymer ?
#
loop_
_entity_poly.entity_id
_entity_poly.type
_entity_poly.pdbx_seq_one_letter_code
_entity_poly.pdbx_strand_id
1 'polypeptide(L)'
;MTRVLGIEGTAWCASAAVFDVTGDDVRIFSDAYQPDSGGIHPREAAEHMRSAIPAVVAEAVELVESKHGAPGGAIDAIAFSRGPGLGPCLRIAATAARALAGSLDLPLVGVNHMVAHLEIGRHRSGFDAPVCLNASGANAHVLGYHDGRYRVLGETMDTGIGNAIDKFTRHVGWTHPGGPKVERRAKDGEYVALPYVVKGMDFSFSGITSAAQDAIDDGTPVEDVCRGLQETTFAMLTEVSERALSLTGADELVLGGGVGQNGRLREMLETMCAERGASFYAPEPRFLRDNAGMIAVLGAKMYEAGDTITIDESRVRPDFRPDEVPVTWRADDGSDRAPTGTEPAQTRGAEAIVDLDRDGGSAYKRRLSKAYRHPELDARLRRRRTRSEARLTSEARRVGVPTPVVFDVDPREGLLELQFVGDADLRDAISETRVRRVGEHLARCHGAGFVHGDPTPRNVRVRRGEAADDLVYLIDFGLGYHSDHVEDYAMDLHVFEGAVAGTADDPAACIGAFEDAYRAVGDERVLGRLREIETRGRYQ
;
A
#
# COMPACT_ATOMS: atom_id res chain seq x y z
N MET A 1 31.96 0.97 16.57
CA MET A 1 30.84 1.73 17.16
C MET A 1 30.39 2.64 16.06
N THR A 2 29.23 2.39 15.45
CA THR A 2 28.73 3.18 14.33
C THR A 2 27.80 4.28 14.88
N ARG A 3 28.05 5.54 14.51
CA ARG A 3 27.21 6.69 14.82
C ARG A 3 26.91 7.47 13.55
N VAL A 4 25.63 7.65 13.26
CA VAL A 4 25.16 8.34 12.05
C VAL A 4 24.37 9.58 12.41
N LEU A 5 24.66 10.69 11.72
CA LEU A 5 23.84 11.90 11.77
C LEU A 5 22.89 11.91 10.57
N GLY A 6 21.60 11.79 10.84
CA GLY A 6 20.53 11.87 9.84
C GLY A 6 20.00 13.28 9.66
N ILE A 7 19.59 13.63 8.44
CA ILE A 7 18.94 14.90 8.10
C ILE A 7 17.66 14.59 7.30
N GLU A 8 16.52 15.09 7.78
CA GLU A 8 15.21 14.96 7.13
C GLU A 8 14.68 16.34 6.75
N GLY A 9 14.28 16.50 5.49
CA GLY A 9 13.65 17.71 4.99
C GLY A 9 12.90 17.52 3.68
N THR A 10 12.13 16.43 3.54
CA THR A 10 11.32 16.12 2.36
C THR A 10 10.11 17.04 2.22
N ALA A 11 9.57 17.57 3.32
CA ALA A 11 8.35 18.35 3.32
C ALA A 11 8.44 19.63 4.17
N TRP A 12 7.74 19.68 5.31
CA TRP A 12 7.53 20.89 6.12
C TRP A 12 8.24 20.84 7.48
N CYS A 13 8.78 19.69 7.86
CA CYS A 13 9.51 19.48 9.11
C CYS A 13 11.01 19.46 8.82
N ALA A 14 11.74 20.45 9.35
CA ALA A 14 13.20 20.38 9.40
C ALA A 14 13.60 19.46 10.54
N SER A 15 14.41 18.45 10.28
CA SER A 15 14.87 17.57 11.35
C SER A 15 16.31 17.10 11.15
N ALA A 16 17.03 16.97 12.25
CA ALA A 16 18.30 16.28 12.34
C ALA A 16 18.27 15.29 13.50
N ALA A 17 19.04 14.21 13.40
CA ALA A 17 19.10 13.22 14.46
C ALA A 17 20.48 12.59 14.55
N VAL A 18 20.84 12.15 15.75
CA VAL A 18 22.03 11.35 16.00
C VAL A 18 21.57 9.97 16.43
N PHE A 19 22.03 8.94 15.73
CA PHE A 19 21.79 7.54 16.06
C PHE A 19 23.10 6.86 16.45
N ASP A 20 23.14 6.28 17.65
CA ASP A 20 24.23 5.44 18.13
C ASP A 20 23.79 3.97 18.07
N VAL A 21 24.41 3.19 17.17
CA VAL A 21 24.04 1.78 16.94
C VAL A 21 24.31 0.92 18.17
N THR A 22 25.34 1.23 18.97
CA THR A 22 25.73 0.39 20.12
C THR A 22 24.73 0.51 21.27
N GLY A 23 24.18 1.71 21.48
CA GLY A 23 23.19 1.97 22.51
C GLY A 23 21.73 1.91 22.05
N ASP A 24 21.49 1.75 20.74
CA ASP A 24 20.20 1.95 20.08
C ASP A 24 19.52 3.31 20.45
N ASP A 25 20.34 4.33 20.76
CA ASP A 25 19.88 5.65 21.19
C ASP A 25 19.70 6.57 19.97
N VAL A 26 18.49 7.11 19.82
CA VAL A 26 18.15 8.06 18.76
C VAL A 26 17.71 9.37 19.39
N ARG A 27 18.48 10.43 19.15
CA ARG A 27 18.18 11.80 19.57
C ARG A 27 17.74 12.61 18.37
N ILE A 28 16.53 13.17 18.43
CA ILE A 28 15.87 13.85 17.33
C ILE A 28 15.69 15.31 17.70
N PHE A 29 16.07 16.19 16.78
CA PHE A 29 15.82 17.63 16.79
C PHE A 29 14.90 17.94 15.61
N SER A 30 13.82 18.68 15.86
CA SER A 30 12.81 18.97 14.84
C SER A 30 12.26 20.37 15.01
N ASP A 31 12.16 21.10 13.90
CA ASP A 31 11.50 22.39 13.81
C ASP A 31 10.54 22.38 12.62
N ALA A 32 9.24 22.34 12.93
CA ALA A 32 8.21 22.05 11.96
C ALA A 32 7.43 23.32 11.59
N TYR A 33 7.33 23.60 10.29
CA TYR A 33 6.60 24.76 9.79
C TYR A 33 5.10 24.67 10.13
N GLN A 34 4.55 25.70 10.76
CA GLN A 34 3.13 25.83 11.05
C GLN A 34 2.55 26.99 10.23
N PRO A 35 1.65 26.73 9.27
CA PRO A 35 1.05 27.81 8.49
C PRO A 35 0.07 28.62 9.35
N ASP A 36 0.11 29.95 9.20
CA ASP A 36 -0.81 30.87 9.90
C ASP A 36 -2.27 30.63 9.52
N SER A 37 -2.52 30.21 8.27
CA SER A 37 -3.83 29.84 7.78
C SER A 37 -3.73 28.88 6.59
N GLY A 38 -4.78 28.08 6.36
CA GLY A 38 -4.81 27.16 5.23
C GLY A 38 -3.95 25.91 5.42
N GLY A 39 -3.41 25.39 4.31
CA GLY A 39 -2.57 24.19 4.27
C GLY A 39 -1.11 24.54 3.99
N ILE A 40 -0.25 23.52 3.93
CA ILE A 40 1.18 23.72 3.70
C ILE A 40 1.42 24.21 2.27
N HIS A 41 1.96 25.42 2.12
CA HIS A 41 2.37 25.97 0.84
C HIS A 41 3.85 25.60 0.55
N PRO A 42 4.19 24.95 -0.58
CA PRO A 42 5.55 24.47 -0.84
C PRO A 42 6.64 25.54 -0.76
N ARG A 43 6.33 26.78 -1.17
CA ARG A 43 7.27 27.91 -1.09
C ARG A 43 7.54 28.35 0.34
N GLU A 44 6.52 28.36 1.19
CA GLU A 44 6.62 28.82 2.58
C GLU A 44 7.33 27.76 3.42
N ALA A 45 6.99 26.49 3.20
CA ALA A 45 7.75 25.37 3.74
C ALA A 45 9.23 25.49 3.37
N ALA A 46 9.56 25.69 2.09
CA ALA A 46 10.95 25.83 1.68
C ALA A 46 11.66 27.05 2.31
N GLU A 47 10.95 28.16 2.52
CA GLU A 47 11.50 29.34 3.18
C GLU A 47 11.84 29.08 4.65
N HIS A 48 10.92 28.45 5.39
CA HIS A 48 11.19 27.99 6.76
C HIS A 48 12.42 27.09 6.84
N MET A 49 12.51 26.12 5.92
CA MET A 49 13.60 25.14 5.88
C MET A 49 14.98 25.78 5.71
N ARG A 50 15.09 26.97 5.09
CA ARG A 50 16.39 27.65 4.85
C ARG A 50 17.14 27.94 6.15
N SER A 51 16.44 28.35 7.20
CA SER A 51 17.00 28.61 8.53
C SER A 51 16.86 27.42 9.46
N ALA A 52 15.75 26.69 9.38
CA ALA A 52 15.45 25.61 10.30
C ALA A 52 16.39 24.40 10.14
N ILE A 53 16.72 23.98 8.91
CA ILE A 53 17.64 22.85 8.68
C ILE A 53 19.04 23.12 9.27
N PRO A 54 19.70 24.26 8.97
CA PRO A 54 20.99 24.56 9.60
C PRO A 54 20.92 24.59 11.13
N ALA A 55 19.84 25.11 11.71
CA ALA A 55 19.67 25.19 13.16
C ALA A 55 19.59 23.79 13.81
N VAL A 56 18.71 22.91 13.33
CA VAL A 56 18.59 21.56 13.90
C VAL A 56 19.84 20.71 13.67
N VAL A 57 20.55 20.92 12.55
CA VAL A 57 21.84 20.26 12.29
C VAL A 57 22.90 20.74 13.28
N ALA A 58 22.95 22.05 13.58
CA ALA A 58 23.86 22.60 14.58
C ALA A 58 23.60 21.99 15.97
N GLU A 59 22.34 21.89 16.39
CA GLU A 59 21.98 21.23 17.66
C GLU A 59 22.43 19.76 17.72
N ALA A 60 22.27 19.02 16.61
CA ALA A 60 22.73 17.63 16.52
C ALA A 60 24.26 17.52 16.61
N VAL A 61 25.00 18.44 15.98
CA VAL A 61 26.46 18.49 16.06
C VAL A 61 26.92 18.87 17.47
N GLU A 62 26.34 19.89 18.09
CA GLU A 62 26.63 20.31 19.47
C GLU A 62 26.38 19.17 20.48
N LEU A 63 25.33 18.37 20.28
CA LEU A 63 25.08 17.17 21.07
C LEU A 63 26.24 16.16 20.94
N VAL A 64 26.73 15.93 19.71
CA VAL A 64 27.88 15.03 19.50
C VAL A 64 29.13 15.59 20.16
N GLU A 65 29.41 16.89 19.98
CA GLU A 65 30.57 17.55 20.58
C GLU A 65 30.60 17.43 22.09
N SER A 66 29.46 17.70 22.74
CA SER A 66 29.34 17.67 24.19
C SER A 66 29.45 16.26 24.79
N LYS A 67 29.04 15.22 24.06
CA LYS A 67 29.01 13.83 24.57
C LYS A 67 30.19 12.97 24.12
N HIS A 68 30.71 13.22 22.93
CA HIS A 68 31.63 12.32 22.23
C HIS A 68 32.91 13.01 21.74
N GLY A 69 33.02 14.34 21.88
CA GLY A 69 34.17 15.12 21.40
C GLY A 69 34.01 15.54 19.94
N ALA A 70 35.13 15.91 19.30
CA ALA A 70 35.11 16.52 17.98
C ALA A 70 34.32 15.69 16.94
N PRO A 71 33.41 16.28 16.14
CA PRO A 71 32.47 15.54 15.29
C PRO A 71 33.17 14.64 14.26
N GLY A 72 34.27 15.11 13.68
CA GLY A 72 35.03 14.37 12.66
C GLY A 72 35.66 13.06 13.15
N GLY A 73 35.73 12.82 14.47
CA GLY A 73 36.14 11.52 15.03
C GLY A 73 35.01 10.77 15.74
N ALA A 74 33.82 11.37 15.84
CA ALA A 74 32.70 10.85 16.62
C ALA A 74 31.48 10.44 15.76
N ILE A 75 31.43 10.88 14.51
CA ILE A 75 30.38 10.53 13.53
C ILE A 75 31.05 9.73 12.40
N ASP A 76 30.44 8.61 12.02
CA ASP A 76 30.97 7.72 10.99
C ASP A 76 30.38 8.00 9.60
N ALA A 77 29.14 8.52 9.55
CA ALA A 77 28.49 8.88 8.28
C ALA A 77 27.39 9.94 8.46
N ILE A 78 27.12 10.68 7.38
CA ILE A 78 25.98 11.59 7.26
C ILE A 78 24.92 10.95 6.36
N ALA A 79 23.70 10.80 6.87
CA ALA A 79 22.57 10.32 6.10
C ALA A 79 21.57 11.45 5.83
N PHE A 80 20.94 11.47 4.66
CA PHE A 80 19.92 12.47 4.36
C PHE A 80 18.75 11.89 3.56
N SER A 81 17.57 12.47 3.72
CA SER A 81 16.41 12.11 2.92
C SER A 81 16.59 12.59 1.47
N ARG A 82 16.93 11.64 0.59
CA ARG A 82 17.17 11.90 -0.84
C ARG A 82 15.86 12.08 -1.61
N GLY A 83 14.78 11.49 -1.10
CA GLY A 83 13.43 11.58 -1.64
C GLY A 83 12.55 10.38 -1.23
N PRO A 84 11.28 10.33 -1.65
CA PRO A 84 10.59 11.36 -2.46
C PRO A 84 10.20 12.57 -1.60
N GLY A 85 9.81 13.69 -2.23
CA GLY A 85 9.43 14.89 -1.49
C GLY A 85 9.41 16.19 -2.31
N LEU A 86 9.14 17.30 -1.63
CA LEU A 86 9.12 18.64 -2.22
C LEU A 86 10.53 19.03 -2.68
N GLY A 87 10.71 19.13 -4.00
CA GLY A 87 12.00 19.44 -4.62
C GLY A 87 12.76 20.63 -4.00
N PRO A 88 12.11 21.78 -3.69
CA PRO A 88 12.77 22.88 -2.99
C PRO A 88 13.30 22.51 -1.60
N CYS A 89 12.52 21.80 -0.77
CA CYS A 89 12.92 21.39 0.58
C CYS A 89 14.04 20.35 0.54
N LEU A 90 13.92 19.34 -0.34
CA LEU A 90 14.95 18.32 -0.54
C LEU A 90 16.32 18.94 -0.87
N ARG A 91 16.35 19.98 -1.72
CA ARG A 91 17.60 20.66 -2.09
C ARG A 91 18.27 21.32 -0.88
N ILE A 92 17.49 21.86 0.05
CA ILE A 92 18.02 22.50 1.27
C ILE A 92 18.64 21.42 2.17
N ALA A 93 17.90 20.35 2.47
CA ALA A 93 18.39 19.23 3.28
C ALA A 93 19.65 18.58 2.68
N ALA A 94 19.64 18.27 1.38
CA ALA A 94 20.78 17.68 0.70
C ALA A 94 22.01 18.63 0.66
N THR A 95 21.79 19.94 0.61
CA THR A 95 22.89 20.91 0.66
C THR A 95 23.54 20.96 2.03
N ALA A 96 22.74 20.95 3.10
CA ALA A 96 23.25 20.85 4.46
C ALA A 96 24.03 19.53 4.67
N ALA A 97 23.49 18.41 4.21
CA ALA A 97 24.14 17.10 4.29
C ALA A 97 25.49 17.06 3.56
N ARG A 98 25.53 17.54 2.31
CA ARG A 98 26.78 17.64 1.52
C ARG A 98 27.82 18.54 2.20
N ALA A 99 27.39 19.71 2.69
CA ALA A 99 28.29 20.66 3.33
C ALA A 99 28.90 20.06 4.61
N LEU A 100 28.08 19.40 5.43
CA LEU A 100 28.53 18.74 6.65
C LEU A 100 29.48 17.58 6.34
N ALA A 101 29.07 16.65 5.46
CA ALA A 101 29.89 15.52 5.04
C ALA A 101 31.24 15.96 4.47
N GLY A 102 31.25 16.95 3.56
CA GLY A 102 32.49 17.47 2.98
C GLY A 102 33.39 18.21 3.98
N SER A 103 32.80 18.92 4.95
CA SER A 103 33.56 19.64 5.98
C SER A 103 34.25 18.71 6.99
N LEU A 104 33.66 17.54 7.25
CA LEU A 104 34.15 16.54 8.18
C LEU A 104 34.90 15.38 7.49
N ASP A 105 34.97 15.38 6.15
CA ASP A 105 35.51 14.28 5.33
C ASP A 105 34.84 12.93 5.64
N LEU A 106 33.50 12.94 5.76
CA LEU A 106 32.70 11.77 6.12
C LEU A 106 31.90 11.21 4.93
N PRO A 107 31.68 9.88 4.88
CA PRO A 107 30.76 9.24 3.95
C PRO A 107 29.35 9.82 3.99
N LEU A 108 28.71 9.88 2.82
CA LEU A 108 27.34 10.37 2.64
C LEU A 108 26.42 9.21 2.22
N VAL A 109 25.25 9.12 2.84
CA VAL A 109 24.22 8.10 2.56
C VAL A 109 22.92 8.76 2.11
N GLY A 110 22.46 8.40 0.91
CA GLY A 110 21.21 8.92 0.34
C GLY A 110 20.04 7.99 0.61
N VAL A 111 19.17 8.36 1.56
CA VAL A 111 18.11 7.50 2.09
C VAL A 111 16.77 7.74 1.39
N ASN A 112 16.04 6.67 1.08
CA ASN A 112 14.64 6.78 0.66
C ASN A 112 13.73 6.97 1.87
N HIS A 113 12.97 8.05 1.87
CA HIS A 113 12.11 8.49 2.96
C HIS A 113 11.00 7.47 3.32
N MET A 114 10.41 6.80 2.32
CA MET A 114 9.34 5.83 2.55
C MET A 114 9.88 4.52 3.12
N VAL A 115 11.04 4.08 2.63
CA VAL A 115 11.75 2.93 3.18
C VAL A 115 12.22 3.23 4.61
N ALA A 116 12.59 4.48 4.91
CA ALA A 116 12.98 4.87 6.27
C ALA A 116 11.82 4.71 7.27
N HIS A 117 10.60 5.12 6.91
CA HIS A 117 9.39 4.89 7.73
C HIS A 117 9.13 3.40 7.99
N LEU A 118 9.35 2.54 7.00
CA LEU A 118 9.24 1.09 7.16
C LEU A 118 10.34 0.55 8.08
N GLU A 119 11.59 0.89 7.79
CA GLU A 119 12.76 0.33 8.47
C GLU A 119 12.85 0.74 9.93
N ILE A 120 12.42 1.95 10.30
CA ILE A 120 12.32 2.32 11.72
C ILE A 120 11.27 1.47 12.44
N GLY A 121 10.15 1.16 11.78
CA GLY A 121 9.11 0.27 12.30
C GLY A 121 9.65 -1.15 12.51
N ARG A 122 10.26 -1.70 11.47
CA ARG A 122 10.88 -3.04 11.49
C ARG A 122 11.99 -3.16 12.53
N HIS A 123 12.89 -2.16 12.59
CA HIS A 123 13.99 -2.12 13.55
C HIS A 123 13.48 -2.11 15.00
N ARG A 124 12.42 -1.35 15.27
CA ARG A 124 11.85 -1.22 16.63
C ARG A 124 10.96 -2.39 17.03
N SER A 125 10.34 -3.09 16.08
CA SER A 125 9.55 -4.29 16.35
C SER A 125 10.39 -5.56 16.46
N GLY A 126 11.56 -5.60 15.80
CA GLY A 126 12.34 -6.83 15.64
C GLY A 126 11.75 -7.79 14.59
N PHE A 127 10.81 -7.31 13.78
CA PHE A 127 10.22 -8.08 12.68
C PHE A 127 11.22 -8.34 11.58
N ASP A 128 11.03 -9.46 10.88
CA ASP A 128 11.93 -9.90 9.83
C ASP A 128 11.54 -9.28 8.48
N ALA A 129 10.35 -9.60 7.98
CA ALA A 129 9.88 -9.16 6.67
C ALA A 129 8.43 -8.63 6.73
N PRO A 130 8.18 -7.55 7.50
CA PRO A 130 6.82 -7.05 7.66
C PRO A 130 6.29 -6.39 6.40
N VAL A 131 4.97 -6.50 6.20
CA VAL A 131 4.23 -5.56 5.37
C VAL A 131 4.19 -4.22 6.11
N CYS A 132 4.28 -3.11 5.38
CA CYS A 132 4.22 -1.78 5.96
C CYS A 132 3.07 -0.97 5.38
N LEU A 133 2.20 -0.46 6.24
CA LEU A 133 1.27 0.61 5.87
C LEU A 133 1.92 1.95 6.19
N ASN A 134 2.32 2.70 5.17
CA ASN A 134 2.77 4.08 5.29
C ASN A 134 1.61 5.03 5.03
N ALA A 135 1.00 5.60 6.07
CA ALA A 135 -0.12 6.55 5.98
C ALA A 135 0.33 7.97 6.36
N SER A 136 0.60 8.81 5.36
CA SER A 136 1.16 10.15 5.54
C SER A 136 0.23 11.27 5.03
N GLY A 137 0.70 12.52 5.14
CA GLY A 137 0.03 13.69 4.56
C GLY A 137 -0.11 13.60 3.04
N ALA A 138 1.02 13.41 2.36
CA ALA A 138 1.10 13.46 0.91
C ALA A 138 0.72 12.15 0.23
N ASN A 139 0.95 11.00 0.89
CA ASN A 139 0.78 9.68 0.28
C ASN A 139 0.19 8.67 1.28
N ALA A 140 -0.38 7.60 0.75
CA ALA A 140 -0.55 6.35 1.48
C ALA A 140 -0.10 5.18 0.60
N HIS A 141 0.77 4.32 1.14
CA HIS A 141 1.33 3.16 0.45
C HIS A 141 1.28 1.92 1.36
N VAL A 142 1.13 0.77 0.76
CA VAL A 142 1.35 -0.54 1.38
C VAL A 142 2.56 -1.18 0.72
N LEU A 143 3.61 -1.42 1.50
CA LEU A 143 4.89 -1.94 1.02
C LEU A 143 5.10 -3.38 1.49
N GLY A 144 5.69 -4.22 0.65
CA GLY A 144 6.13 -5.57 1.02
C GLY A 144 7.56 -5.83 0.53
N TYR A 145 8.29 -6.70 1.20
CA TYR A 145 9.63 -7.09 0.78
C TYR A 145 9.56 -8.25 -0.22
N HIS A 146 10.20 -8.09 -1.38
CA HIS A 146 10.29 -9.13 -2.40
C HIS A 146 11.53 -8.89 -3.28
N ASP A 147 12.29 -9.96 -3.56
CA ASP A 147 13.48 -9.95 -4.42
C ASP A 147 14.48 -8.83 -4.12
N GLY A 148 14.89 -8.72 -2.86
CA GLY A 148 15.90 -7.74 -2.44
C GLY A 148 15.40 -6.30 -2.48
N ARG A 149 14.09 -6.05 -2.58
CA ARG A 149 13.51 -4.70 -2.69
C ARG A 149 12.20 -4.57 -1.91
N TYR A 150 11.87 -3.34 -1.53
CA TYR A 150 10.53 -3.01 -1.03
C TYR A 150 9.64 -2.61 -2.19
N ARG A 151 8.59 -3.39 -2.43
CA ARG A 151 7.62 -3.22 -3.51
C ARG A 151 6.35 -2.53 -3.05
N VAL A 152 5.82 -1.60 -3.84
CA VAL A 152 4.52 -0.97 -3.62
C VAL A 152 3.40 -1.96 -3.98
N LEU A 153 2.81 -2.59 -2.99
CA LEU A 153 1.68 -3.52 -3.16
C LEU A 153 0.36 -2.80 -3.42
N GLY A 154 0.20 -1.58 -2.89
CA GLY A 154 -0.99 -0.76 -3.06
C GLY A 154 -0.73 0.69 -2.67
N GLU A 155 -1.41 1.64 -3.30
CA GLU A 155 -1.23 3.07 -3.01
C GLU A 155 -2.47 3.92 -3.30
N THR A 156 -2.40 5.20 -2.95
CA THR A 156 -3.45 6.14 -3.31
C THR A 156 -3.43 6.46 -4.81
N MET A 157 -4.60 6.46 -5.44
CA MET A 157 -4.75 6.85 -6.84
C MET A 157 -4.78 8.37 -7.06
N ASP A 158 -4.99 9.16 -5.99
CA ASP A 158 -5.26 10.59 -6.12
C ASP A 158 -4.47 11.47 -5.13
N THR A 159 -4.85 11.47 -3.85
CA THR A 159 -4.28 12.34 -2.82
C THR A 159 -3.95 11.52 -1.58
N GLY A 160 -2.88 11.87 -0.88
CA GLY A 160 -2.62 11.31 0.45
C GLY A 160 -3.77 11.53 1.43
N ILE A 161 -3.90 10.60 2.38
CA ILE A 161 -4.96 10.62 3.38
C ILE A 161 -4.88 11.84 4.29
N GLY A 162 -3.69 12.25 4.74
CA GLY A 162 -3.60 13.45 5.57
C GLY A 162 -4.01 14.71 4.80
N ASN A 163 -3.70 14.81 3.51
CA ASN A 163 -4.18 15.91 2.65
C ASN A 163 -5.70 15.89 2.44
N ALA A 164 -6.31 14.70 2.30
CA ALA A 164 -7.76 14.54 2.24
C ALA A 164 -8.44 15.06 3.51
N ILE A 165 -7.91 14.65 4.68
CA ILE A 165 -8.38 15.13 5.99
C ILE A 165 -8.18 16.64 6.11
N ASP A 166 -6.99 17.16 5.77
CA ASP A 166 -6.69 18.59 5.87
C ASP A 166 -7.55 19.43 4.91
N LYS A 167 -7.91 18.89 3.73
CA LYS A 167 -8.87 19.53 2.81
C LYS A 167 -10.26 19.61 3.44
N PHE A 168 -10.75 18.54 4.07
CA PHE A 168 -12.00 18.58 4.82
C PHE A 168 -11.95 19.58 5.99
N THR A 169 -10.88 19.57 6.80
CA THR A 169 -10.80 20.46 7.96
C THR A 169 -10.74 21.93 7.57
N ARG A 170 -10.15 22.27 6.42
CA ARG A 170 -10.18 23.63 5.88
C ARG A 170 -11.58 24.07 5.48
N HIS A 171 -12.41 23.16 4.95
CA HIS A 171 -13.80 23.44 4.59
C HIS A 171 -14.62 23.88 5.81
N VAL A 172 -14.41 23.23 6.96
CA VAL A 172 -15.07 23.57 8.23
C VAL A 172 -14.35 24.67 9.02
N GLY A 173 -13.42 25.40 8.39
CA GLY A 173 -12.74 26.56 8.98
C GLY A 173 -11.65 26.25 10.02
N TRP A 174 -11.13 25.03 10.06
CA TRP A 174 -10.05 24.66 10.99
C TRP A 174 -8.66 24.83 10.36
N THR A 175 -7.71 25.28 11.19
CA THR A 175 -6.28 25.35 10.82
C THR A 175 -5.60 23.98 10.82
N HIS A 176 -4.46 23.86 10.13
CA HIS A 176 -3.59 22.68 10.24
C HIS A 176 -3.00 22.57 11.69
N PRO A 177 -2.75 21.36 12.22
CA PRO A 177 -3.05 20.03 11.67
C PRO A 177 -4.52 19.60 11.86
N GLY A 178 -5.12 19.03 10.81
CA GLY A 178 -6.52 18.61 10.79
C GLY A 178 -6.78 17.26 11.46
N GLY A 179 -5.88 16.29 11.29
CA GLY A 179 -6.01 14.92 11.81
C GLY A 179 -6.46 14.81 13.28
N PRO A 180 -5.72 15.42 14.24
CA PRO A 180 -6.11 15.37 15.65
C PRO A 180 -7.45 16.03 15.96
N LYS A 181 -7.90 17.00 15.15
CA LYS A 181 -9.18 17.68 15.33
C LYS A 181 -10.34 16.78 14.89
N VAL A 182 -10.21 16.13 13.73
CA VAL A 182 -11.16 15.11 13.26
C VAL A 182 -11.24 13.97 14.27
N GLU A 183 -10.10 13.52 14.80
CA GLU A 183 -10.08 12.45 15.79
C GLU A 183 -10.85 12.76 17.07
N ARG A 184 -10.71 13.99 17.60
CA ARG A 184 -11.47 14.40 18.78
C ARG A 184 -12.97 14.48 18.49
N ARG A 185 -13.36 15.09 17.37
CA ARG A 185 -14.78 15.29 17.00
C ARG A 185 -15.49 13.99 16.65
N ALA A 186 -14.79 13.03 16.06
CA ALA A 186 -15.32 11.71 15.74
C ALA A 186 -15.72 10.87 16.98
N LYS A 187 -15.29 11.24 18.19
CA LYS A 187 -15.68 10.53 19.42
C LYS A 187 -17.12 10.81 19.82
N ASP A 188 -17.61 12.00 19.49
CA ASP A 188 -18.93 12.49 19.91
C ASP A 188 -19.97 12.40 18.78
N GLY A 189 -19.61 11.83 17.63
CA GLY A 189 -20.46 11.74 16.45
C GLY A 189 -21.05 10.36 16.19
N GLU A 190 -22.22 10.34 15.54
CA GLU A 190 -22.86 9.16 14.99
C GLU A 190 -22.28 8.81 13.61
N TYR A 191 -22.35 7.53 13.20
CA TYR A 191 -21.76 7.11 11.93
C TYR A 191 -22.58 7.62 10.74
N VAL A 192 -21.93 8.39 9.86
CA VAL A 192 -22.48 8.78 8.57
C VAL A 192 -21.84 7.98 7.44
N ALA A 193 -22.71 7.44 6.60
CA ALA A 193 -22.35 6.63 5.44
C ALA A 193 -21.67 7.47 4.34
N LEU A 194 -20.34 7.34 4.21
CA LEU A 194 -19.58 7.98 3.13
C LEU A 194 -19.16 6.97 2.03
N PRO A 195 -18.72 7.45 0.84
CA PRO A 195 -18.23 6.59 -0.24
C PRO A 195 -17.03 5.72 0.16
N TYR A 196 -17.06 4.45 -0.24
CA TYR A 196 -15.96 3.50 -0.02
C TYR A 196 -15.35 3.11 -1.37
N VAL A 197 -14.11 3.51 -1.62
CA VAL A 197 -13.43 3.37 -2.92
C VAL A 197 -12.09 2.66 -2.74
N VAL A 198 -12.14 1.34 -2.83
CA VAL A 198 -10.98 0.45 -2.93
C VAL A 198 -11.09 -0.29 -4.26
N LYS A 199 -10.06 -0.20 -5.11
CA LYS A 199 -9.95 -0.88 -6.40
C LYS A 199 -8.72 -1.81 -6.35
N GLY A 200 -8.94 -3.12 -6.26
CA GLY A 200 -7.84 -4.07 -6.07
C GLY A 200 -7.04 -3.76 -4.79
N MET A 201 -5.80 -3.32 -4.93
CA MET A 201 -4.93 -2.91 -3.82
C MET A 201 -4.85 -1.39 -3.63
N ASP A 202 -5.53 -0.61 -4.46
CA ASP A 202 -5.45 0.85 -4.44
C ASP A 202 -6.69 1.50 -3.80
N PHE A 203 -6.52 2.71 -3.30
CA PHE A 203 -7.60 3.51 -2.68
C PHE A 203 -7.66 4.93 -3.24
N SER A 204 -8.85 5.54 -3.22
CA SER A 204 -9.07 6.94 -3.61
C SER A 204 -9.74 7.71 -2.48
N PHE A 205 -9.18 8.88 -2.14
CA PHE A 205 -9.65 9.73 -1.06
C PHE A 205 -10.31 11.05 -1.54
N SER A 206 -10.24 11.38 -2.83
CA SER A 206 -10.85 12.60 -3.37
C SER A 206 -12.38 12.58 -3.24
N GLY A 207 -13.03 11.50 -3.66
CA GLY A 207 -14.49 11.38 -3.67
C GLY A 207 -15.10 11.39 -2.26
N ILE A 208 -14.45 10.73 -1.30
CA ILE A 208 -14.90 10.76 0.11
C ILE A 208 -14.74 12.14 0.74
N THR A 209 -13.70 12.89 0.37
CA THR A 209 -13.51 14.26 0.86
C THR A 209 -14.63 15.18 0.36
N SER A 210 -14.96 15.12 -0.94
CA SER A 210 -16.07 15.88 -1.49
C SER A 210 -17.41 15.50 -0.84
N ALA A 211 -17.70 14.21 -0.70
CA ALA A 211 -18.93 13.76 -0.04
C ALA A 211 -19.01 14.20 1.43
N ALA A 212 -17.88 14.28 2.14
CA ALA A 212 -17.85 14.81 3.50
C ALA A 212 -18.12 16.33 3.53
N GLN A 213 -17.65 17.09 2.55
CA GLN A 213 -17.93 18.52 2.42
C GLN A 213 -19.41 18.75 2.11
N ASP A 214 -19.96 18.01 1.14
CA ASP A 214 -21.37 18.07 0.77
C ASP A 214 -22.28 17.74 1.98
N ALA A 215 -21.91 16.72 2.77
CA ALA A 215 -22.67 16.35 3.97
C ALA A 215 -22.72 17.48 5.02
N ILE A 216 -21.63 18.25 5.18
CA ILE A 216 -21.62 19.44 6.04
C ILE A 216 -22.53 20.53 5.47
N ASP A 217 -22.45 20.78 4.17
CA ASP A 217 -23.22 21.82 3.49
C ASP A 217 -24.73 21.50 3.52
N ASP A 218 -25.09 20.21 3.53
CA ASP A 218 -26.45 19.69 3.71
C ASP A 218 -26.94 19.70 5.18
N GLY A 219 -26.10 20.14 6.13
CA GLY A 219 -26.46 20.33 7.53
C GLY A 219 -26.20 19.13 8.46
N THR A 220 -25.45 18.13 8.02
CA THR A 220 -25.01 17.02 8.88
C THR A 220 -24.04 17.55 9.96
N PRO A 221 -24.21 17.17 11.24
CA PRO A 221 -23.29 17.58 12.30
C PRO A 221 -21.83 17.24 11.99
N VAL A 222 -20.91 18.14 12.34
CA VAL A 222 -19.48 17.97 12.01
C VAL A 222 -18.87 16.77 12.72
N GLU A 223 -19.32 16.47 13.92
CA GLU A 223 -18.95 15.29 14.70
C GLU A 223 -19.29 14.00 13.94
N ASP A 224 -20.49 13.92 13.36
CA ASP A 224 -20.98 12.76 12.62
C ASP A 224 -20.22 12.56 11.30
N VAL A 225 -19.97 13.66 10.57
CA VAL A 225 -19.12 13.62 9.37
C VAL A 225 -17.69 13.21 9.72
N CYS A 226 -17.13 13.69 10.85
CA CYS A 226 -15.82 13.26 11.33
C CYS A 226 -15.80 11.75 11.64
N ARG A 227 -16.86 11.22 12.29
CA ARG A 227 -17.02 9.78 12.55
C ARG A 227 -17.09 8.98 11.25
N GLY A 228 -17.95 9.40 10.33
CA GLY A 228 -18.11 8.79 9.01
C GLY A 228 -16.81 8.77 8.21
N LEU A 229 -16.11 9.90 8.16
CA LEU A 229 -14.82 10.06 7.45
C LEU A 229 -13.75 9.15 8.04
N GLN A 230 -13.64 9.13 9.36
CA GLN A 230 -12.66 8.33 10.08
C GLN A 230 -12.89 6.83 9.89
N GLU A 231 -14.09 6.34 10.20
CA GLU A 231 -14.44 4.93 10.10
C GLU A 231 -14.31 4.41 8.67
N THR A 232 -14.78 5.21 7.70
CA THR A 232 -14.79 4.79 6.29
C THR A 232 -13.38 4.76 5.73
N THR A 233 -12.54 5.77 6.01
CA THR A 233 -11.19 5.83 5.44
C THR A 233 -10.23 4.84 6.08
N PHE A 234 -10.25 4.70 7.41
CA PHE A 234 -9.36 3.75 8.08
C PHE A 234 -9.75 2.30 7.81
N ALA A 235 -11.03 2.02 7.55
CA ALA A 235 -11.45 0.72 7.04
C ALA A 235 -10.92 0.44 5.62
N MET A 236 -10.70 1.44 4.76
CA MET A 236 -10.03 1.26 3.45
C MET A 236 -8.55 0.89 3.64
N LEU A 237 -7.83 1.65 4.47
CA LEU A 237 -6.41 1.37 4.75
C LEU A 237 -6.21 0.00 5.39
N THR A 238 -7.10 -0.37 6.33
CA THR A 238 -7.07 -1.67 7.01
C THR A 238 -7.39 -2.82 6.05
N GLU A 239 -8.38 -2.64 5.15
CA GLU A 239 -8.72 -3.64 4.14
C GLU A 239 -7.55 -3.90 3.18
N VAL A 240 -6.90 -2.87 2.67
CA VAL A 240 -5.75 -3.05 1.76
C VAL A 240 -4.56 -3.67 2.49
N SER A 241 -4.33 -3.31 3.75
CA SER A 241 -3.29 -3.94 4.58
C SER A 241 -3.58 -5.43 4.80
N GLU A 242 -4.84 -5.80 5.04
CA GLU A 242 -5.28 -7.19 5.16
C GLU A 242 -5.08 -7.99 3.85
N ARG A 243 -5.36 -7.35 2.70
CA ARG A 243 -5.11 -7.96 1.38
C ARG A 243 -3.62 -8.15 1.13
N ALA A 244 -2.78 -7.18 1.47
CA ALA A 244 -1.32 -7.28 1.33
C ALA A 244 -0.73 -8.41 2.18
N LEU A 245 -1.16 -8.55 3.44
CA LEU A 245 -0.76 -9.67 4.30
C LEU A 245 -1.19 -11.02 3.69
N SER A 246 -2.38 -11.08 3.08
CA SER A 246 -2.85 -12.30 2.40
C SER A 246 -2.06 -12.62 1.14
N LEU A 247 -1.74 -11.61 0.33
CA LEU A 247 -1.00 -11.75 -0.92
C LEU A 247 0.44 -12.20 -0.68
N THR A 248 1.11 -11.60 0.30
CA THR A 248 2.52 -11.89 0.64
C THR A 248 2.69 -13.12 1.52
N GLY A 249 1.62 -13.59 2.17
CA GLY A 249 1.71 -14.62 3.21
C GLY A 249 2.42 -14.13 4.48
N ALA A 250 2.67 -12.83 4.62
CA ALA A 250 3.30 -12.25 5.79
C ALA A 250 2.34 -12.22 7.00
N ASP A 251 2.92 -12.41 8.18
CA ASP A 251 2.28 -12.42 9.49
C ASP A 251 2.72 -11.24 10.36
N GLU A 252 3.36 -10.23 9.77
CA GLU A 252 3.89 -9.06 10.46
C GLU A 252 3.47 -7.77 9.72
N LEU A 253 2.90 -6.82 10.46
CA LEU A 253 2.48 -5.51 9.96
C LEU A 253 3.12 -4.38 10.77
N VAL A 254 3.80 -3.45 10.10
CA VAL A 254 4.29 -2.21 10.70
C VAL A 254 3.52 -1.00 10.16
N LEU A 255 3.27 -0.03 11.03
CA LEU A 255 2.63 1.25 10.68
C LEU A 255 3.68 2.36 10.60
N GLY A 256 3.68 3.11 9.50
CA GLY A 256 4.50 4.31 9.30
C GLY A 256 3.66 5.51 8.87
N GLY A 257 4.26 6.70 8.91
CA GLY A 257 3.63 7.94 8.50
C GLY A 257 2.72 8.61 9.54
N GLY A 258 2.59 9.94 9.42
CA GLY A 258 2.03 10.78 10.47
C GLY A 258 0.57 10.52 10.82
N VAL A 259 -0.23 9.99 9.87
CA VAL A 259 -1.63 9.60 10.12
C VAL A 259 -1.71 8.36 11.00
N GLY A 260 -0.65 7.54 11.05
CA GLY A 260 -0.53 6.40 11.95
C GLY A 260 -0.58 6.74 13.44
N GLN A 261 -0.47 8.02 13.81
CA GLN A 261 -0.68 8.47 15.19
C GLN A 261 -2.15 8.40 15.65
N ASN A 262 -3.09 8.30 14.70
CA ASN A 262 -4.51 8.24 15.04
C ASN A 262 -4.84 6.93 15.78
N GLY A 263 -5.45 7.06 16.97
CA GLY A 263 -5.76 5.92 17.82
C GLY A 263 -6.77 4.95 17.20
N ARG A 264 -7.76 5.46 16.46
CA ARG A 264 -8.76 4.62 15.80
C ARG A 264 -8.16 3.80 14.65
N LEU A 265 -7.27 4.39 13.85
CA LEU A 265 -6.55 3.63 12.81
C LEU A 265 -5.75 2.49 13.42
N ARG A 266 -5.00 2.76 14.50
CA ARG A 266 -4.23 1.73 15.21
C ARG A 266 -5.12 0.62 15.74
N GLU A 267 -6.23 0.96 16.38
CA GLU A 267 -7.21 -0.01 16.90
C GLU A 267 -7.77 -0.93 15.79
N MET A 268 -8.09 -0.37 14.62
CA MET A 268 -8.55 -1.16 13.47
C MET A 268 -7.49 -2.13 12.97
N LEU A 269 -6.24 -1.68 12.84
CA LEU A 269 -5.13 -2.52 12.39
C LEU A 269 -4.78 -3.60 13.42
N GLU A 270 -4.80 -3.27 14.71
CA GLU A 270 -4.61 -4.22 15.82
C GLU A 270 -5.68 -5.32 15.80
N THR A 271 -6.95 -4.93 15.64
CA THR A 271 -8.08 -5.87 15.56
C THR A 271 -7.95 -6.78 14.34
N MET A 272 -7.64 -6.21 13.17
CA MET A 272 -7.46 -6.98 11.93
C MET A 272 -6.31 -7.97 12.03
N CYS A 273 -5.16 -7.55 12.59
CA CYS A 273 -4.01 -8.43 12.77
C CYS A 273 -4.34 -9.57 13.75
N ALA A 274 -5.01 -9.26 14.87
CA ALA A 274 -5.42 -10.26 15.85
C ALA A 274 -6.39 -11.31 15.26
N GLU A 275 -7.38 -10.91 14.46
CA GLU A 275 -8.32 -11.83 13.78
C GLU A 275 -7.63 -12.79 12.79
N ARG A 276 -6.48 -12.39 12.25
CA ARG A 276 -5.68 -13.16 11.30
C ARG A 276 -4.56 -13.98 11.94
N GLY A 277 -4.21 -13.69 13.20
CA GLY A 277 -3.01 -14.23 13.83
C GLY A 277 -1.71 -13.58 13.35
N ALA A 278 -1.76 -12.34 12.88
CA ALA A 278 -0.59 -11.52 12.53
C ALA A 278 -0.17 -10.63 13.71
N SER A 279 1.11 -10.27 13.75
CA SER A 279 1.69 -9.32 14.70
C SER A 279 1.63 -7.90 14.15
N PHE A 280 1.28 -6.94 14.99
CA PHE A 280 1.20 -5.52 14.63
C PHE A 280 2.16 -4.68 15.47
N TYR A 281 2.83 -3.72 14.83
CA TYR A 281 3.66 -2.73 15.50
C TYR A 281 3.46 -1.33 14.95
N ALA A 282 3.11 -0.40 15.84
CA ALA A 282 3.14 1.04 15.57
C ALA A 282 4.24 1.68 16.40
N PRO A 283 5.25 2.33 15.77
CA PRO A 283 6.28 3.07 16.47
C PRO A 283 5.73 4.17 17.38
N GLU A 284 6.59 4.66 18.28
CA GLU A 284 6.30 5.85 19.07
C GLU A 284 5.94 7.05 18.17
N PRO A 285 5.08 7.99 18.63
CA PRO A 285 4.66 9.15 17.84
C PRO A 285 5.81 9.99 17.25
N ARG A 286 6.97 10.02 17.93
CA ARG A 286 8.18 10.71 17.44
C ARG A 286 8.79 10.10 16.18
N PHE A 287 8.53 8.81 15.91
CA PHE A 287 9.00 8.09 14.72
C PHE A 287 7.95 8.00 13.61
N LEU A 288 6.66 8.19 13.95
CA LEU A 288 5.58 8.17 12.96
C LEU A 288 5.53 9.46 12.12
N ARG A 289 5.96 10.60 12.65
CA ARG A 289 6.08 11.85 11.89
C ARG A 289 7.35 11.87 11.05
N ASP A 290 7.44 12.79 10.11
CA ASP A 290 8.70 13.04 9.39
C ASP A 290 9.76 13.48 10.40
N ASN A 291 10.80 12.67 10.55
CA ASN A 291 11.86 12.84 11.54
C ASN A 291 13.19 12.33 10.97
N ALA A 292 14.30 12.91 11.41
CA ALA A 292 15.61 12.44 10.98
C ALA A 292 16.08 11.16 11.68
N GLY A 293 15.39 10.71 12.73
CA GLY A 293 15.72 9.46 13.43
C GLY A 293 15.59 8.24 12.52
N MET A 294 14.50 8.15 11.74
CA MET A 294 14.33 7.08 10.75
C MET A 294 15.39 7.13 9.64
N ILE A 295 15.80 8.35 9.24
CA ILE A 295 16.86 8.56 8.25
C ILE A 295 18.22 8.11 8.80
N ALA A 296 18.52 8.42 10.06
CA ALA A 296 19.76 8.00 10.72
C ALA A 296 19.81 6.48 10.92
N VAL A 297 18.69 5.85 11.31
CA VAL A 297 18.61 4.39 11.52
C VAL A 297 18.79 3.62 10.22
N LEU A 298 18.07 3.99 9.16
CA LEU A 298 18.27 3.37 7.84
C LEU A 298 19.65 3.71 7.28
N GLY A 299 20.10 4.96 7.44
CA GLY A 299 21.42 5.41 7.03
C GLY A 299 22.56 4.61 7.66
N ALA A 300 22.45 4.23 8.94
CA ALA A 300 23.41 3.36 9.61
C ALA A 300 23.44 1.96 9.01
N LYS A 301 22.28 1.35 8.73
CA LYS A 301 22.19 0.04 8.09
C LYS A 301 22.84 0.04 6.69
N MET A 302 22.52 1.06 5.89
CA MET A 302 23.11 1.24 4.56
C MET A 302 24.63 1.48 4.64
N TYR A 303 25.08 2.33 5.56
CA TYR A 303 26.50 2.60 5.77
C TYR A 303 27.29 1.33 6.13
N GLU A 304 26.76 0.51 7.05
CA GLU A 304 27.38 -0.75 7.46
C GLU A 304 27.43 -1.78 6.31
N ALA A 305 26.49 -1.70 5.36
CA ALA A 305 26.49 -2.49 4.13
C ALA A 305 27.42 -1.91 3.02
N GLY A 306 28.03 -0.74 3.26
CA GLY A 306 28.87 -0.05 2.28
C GLY A 306 28.08 0.80 1.26
N ASP A 307 26.78 0.97 1.44
CA ASP A 307 25.89 1.74 0.57
C ASP A 307 26.04 3.24 0.83
N THR A 308 27.12 3.80 0.28
CA THR A 308 27.45 5.22 0.34
C THR A 308 27.48 5.82 -1.06
N ILE A 309 27.30 7.14 -1.15
CA ILE A 309 27.28 7.86 -2.42
C ILE A 309 28.28 9.02 -2.39
N THR A 310 28.83 9.36 -3.55
CA THR A 310 29.64 10.56 -3.68
C THR A 310 28.76 11.83 -3.61
N ILE A 311 29.39 12.97 -3.31
CA ILE A 311 28.71 14.27 -3.36
C ILE A 311 28.12 14.53 -4.76
N ASP A 312 28.82 14.15 -5.83
CA ASP A 312 28.36 14.33 -7.22
C ASP A 312 27.13 13.47 -7.54
N GLU A 313 27.04 12.28 -6.97
CA GLU A 313 25.90 11.37 -7.13
C GLU A 313 24.72 11.69 -6.21
N SER A 314 24.89 12.60 -5.24
CA SER A 314 23.90 12.96 -4.21
C SER A 314 22.70 13.80 -4.68
N ARG A 315 22.40 13.80 -5.99
CA ARG A 315 21.26 14.52 -6.54
C ARG A 315 19.95 14.06 -5.88
N VAL A 316 19.13 15.03 -5.47
CA VAL A 316 17.80 14.79 -4.90
C VAL A 316 16.86 14.16 -5.94
N ARG A 317 15.96 13.32 -5.47
CA ARG A 317 15.01 12.56 -6.29
C ARG A 317 13.58 12.78 -5.78
N PRO A 318 12.86 13.84 -6.22
CA PRO A 318 11.51 14.14 -5.75
C PRO A 318 10.51 12.98 -5.92
N ASP A 319 10.76 12.13 -6.89
CA ASP A 319 9.99 10.97 -7.35
C ASP A 319 10.65 9.63 -6.98
N PHE A 320 11.52 9.59 -5.97
CA PHE A 320 12.25 8.38 -5.57
C PHE A 320 11.31 7.28 -5.08
N ARG A 321 11.05 6.28 -5.93
CA ARG A 321 10.18 5.16 -5.58
C ARG A 321 10.90 4.18 -4.63
N PRO A 322 10.18 3.47 -3.76
CA PRO A 322 10.81 2.49 -2.88
C PRO A 322 11.27 1.26 -3.68
N ASP A 323 10.58 0.95 -4.79
CA ASP A 323 10.91 -0.13 -5.73
C ASP A 323 12.28 0.03 -6.42
N GLU A 324 12.83 1.24 -6.39
CA GLU A 324 14.13 1.57 -6.99
C GLU A 324 15.30 1.40 -6.02
N VAL A 325 15.02 1.08 -4.75
CA VAL A 325 16.03 0.96 -3.69
C VAL A 325 16.42 -0.50 -3.53
N PRO A 326 17.63 -0.92 -3.94
CA PRO A 326 18.13 -2.23 -3.57
C PRO A 326 18.34 -2.29 -2.06
N VAL A 327 17.87 -3.35 -1.42
CA VAL A 327 18.03 -3.59 0.01
C VAL A 327 19.32 -4.38 0.22
N THR A 328 20.43 -3.66 0.37
CA THR A 328 21.78 -4.23 0.53
C THR A 328 22.13 -4.59 1.97
N TRP A 329 21.35 -4.07 2.93
CA TRP A 329 21.58 -4.21 4.37
C TRP A 329 20.84 -5.39 5.00
N ARG A 330 20.28 -6.28 4.16
CA ARG A 330 19.68 -7.57 4.56
C ARG A 330 20.48 -8.70 3.91
N ALA A 331 20.51 -9.86 4.56
CA ALA A 331 21.28 -10.99 4.08
C ALA A 331 20.38 -11.91 3.24
N ASP A 332 20.39 -11.75 1.90
CA ASP A 332 19.71 -12.57 0.87
C ASP A 332 18.75 -13.64 1.42
N ASP A 333 17.68 -13.15 2.00
CA ASP A 333 16.63 -13.95 2.58
C ASP A 333 15.73 -14.29 1.40
N GLY A 334 16.02 -15.43 0.75
CA GLY A 334 15.21 -16.06 -0.31
C GLY A 334 13.83 -16.48 0.20
N SER A 335 13.08 -15.54 0.77
CA SER A 335 11.78 -15.72 1.38
C SER A 335 10.70 -15.72 0.30
N ASP A 336 10.81 -16.63 -0.65
CA ASP A 336 9.64 -17.23 -1.25
C ASP A 336 8.99 -18.10 -0.18
N ARG A 337 8.26 -17.49 0.75
CA ARG A 337 7.27 -18.23 1.54
C ARG A 337 6.14 -18.61 0.58
N ALA A 338 6.38 -19.65 -0.20
CA ALA A 338 5.33 -20.30 -0.98
C ALA A 338 4.20 -20.70 -0.02
N PRO A 339 2.92 -20.48 -0.37
CA PRO A 339 1.81 -20.94 0.44
C PRO A 339 1.87 -22.48 0.53
N THR A 340 2.30 -23.00 1.69
CA THR A 340 2.33 -24.44 1.93
C THR A 340 0.92 -24.95 2.18
N GLY A 341 0.46 -25.91 1.39
CA GLY A 341 -0.60 -26.83 1.83
C GLY A 341 -1.63 -27.23 0.77
N THR A 342 -1.85 -28.53 0.70
CA THR A 342 -2.99 -29.24 0.08
C THR A 342 -4.33 -28.60 0.41
N GLU A 343 -5.22 -28.50 -0.59
CA GLU A 343 -6.57 -27.93 -0.47
C GLU A 343 -7.37 -28.56 0.70
N PRO A 344 -7.73 -27.78 1.73
CA PRO A 344 -8.75 -28.20 2.68
C PRO A 344 -10.14 -28.16 2.02
N ALA A 345 -11.10 -28.92 2.57
CA ALA A 345 -12.51 -28.85 2.15
C ALA A 345 -13.14 -27.44 2.32
N GLN A 346 -12.45 -26.55 3.03
CA GLN A 346 -12.81 -25.16 3.28
C GLN A 346 -11.62 -24.26 2.92
N THR A 347 -11.79 -23.36 1.95
CA THR A 347 -10.76 -22.38 1.59
C THR A 347 -11.13 -21.02 2.20
N ARG A 348 -10.29 -20.49 3.10
CA ARG A 348 -10.48 -19.17 3.72
C ARG A 348 -9.66 -18.14 2.95
N GLY A 349 -10.35 -17.31 2.16
CA GLY A 349 -9.77 -16.10 1.57
C GLY A 349 -9.74 -14.94 2.58
N ALA A 350 -9.21 -13.79 2.16
CA ALA A 350 -9.14 -12.59 3.01
C ALA A 350 -10.53 -12.10 3.46
N GLU A 351 -11.56 -12.22 2.62
CA GLU A 351 -12.92 -11.68 2.90
C GLU A 351 -14.02 -12.74 2.98
N ALA A 352 -13.78 -13.97 2.52
CA ALA A 352 -14.82 -14.98 2.41
C ALA A 352 -14.30 -16.38 2.72
N ILE A 353 -15.20 -17.22 3.22
CA ILE A 353 -15.03 -18.67 3.30
C ILE A 353 -15.78 -19.30 2.13
N VAL A 354 -15.15 -20.28 1.49
CA VAL A 354 -15.76 -21.10 0.44
C VAL A 354 -15.85 -22.54 0.93
N ASP A 355 -17.07 -23.07 0.96
CA ASP A 355 -17.39 -24.47 1.26
C ASP A 355 -17.83 -25.17 -0.04
N LEU A 356 -17.21 -26.31 -0.38
CA LEU A 356 -17.44 -27.01 -1.65
C LEU A 356 -18.27 -28.29 -1.44
N ASP A 357 -19.47 -28.35 -2.00
CA ASP A 357 -20.28 -29.57 -2.08
C ASP A 357 -20.10 -30.22 -3.47
N ARG A 358 -19.06 -31.05 -3.57
CA ARG A 358 -18.67 -31.70 -4.83
C ARG A 358 -19.72 -32.71 -5.31
N ASP A 359 -20.40 -33.37 -4.38
CA ASP A 359 -21.40 -34.40 -4.71
C ASP A 359 -22.74 -33.77 -5.11
N GLY A 360 -23.10 -32.65 -4.48
CA GLY A 360 -24.28 -31.84 -4.84
C GLY A 360 -24.07 -30.91 -6.04
N GLY A 361 -22.82 -30.68 -6.45
CA GLY A 361 -22.49 -29.81 -7.58
C GLY A 361 -22.58 -28.30 -7.26
N SER A 362 -22.47 -27.93 -5.97
CA SER A 362 -22.60 -26.56 -5.48
C SER A 362 -21.35 -26.09 -4.73
N ALA A 363 -21.14 -24.78 -4.72
CA ALA A 363 -20.12 -24.08 -3.95
C ALA A 363 -20.79 -22.92 -3.20
N TYR A 364 -20.55 -22.84 -1.88
CA TYR A 364 -21.13 -21.84 -1.01
C TYR A 364 -20.05 -20.86 -0.59
N LYS A 365 -20.19 -19.59 -0.98
CA LYS A 365 -19.27 -18.52 -0.61
C LYS A 365 -19.93 -17.59 0.40
N ARG A 366 -19.35 -17.48 1.60
CA ARG A 366 -19.86 -16.63 2.68
C ARG A 366 -18.86 -15.53 3.04
N ARG A 367 -19.29 -14.28 2.93
CA ARG A 367 -18.52 -13.10 3.36
C ARG A 367 -18.67 -12.87 4.85
N LEU A 368 -17.57 -12.99 5.59
CA LEU A 368 -17.55 -12.84 7.03
C LEU A 368 -17.62 -11.36 7.45
N SER A 369 -18.18 -11.12 8.63
CA SER A 369 -18.11 -9.82 9.30
C SER A 369 -16.66 -9.49 9.65
N LYS A 370 -16.28 -8.22 9.51
CA LYS A 370 -14.97 -7.71 9.94
C LYS A 370 -15.12 -6.84 11.18
N ALA A 371 -14.62 -7.28 12.34
CA ALA A 371 -14.85 -6.55 13.60
C ALA A 371 -14.12 -5.20 13.66
N TYR A 372 -13.07 -5.02 12.85
CA TYR A 372 -12.37 -3.74 12.77
C TYR A 372 -13.20 -2.62 12.11
N ARG A 373 -14.31 -2.94 11.42
CA ARG A 373 -15.15 -1.95 10.75
C ARG A 373 -16.32 -1.54 11.62
N HIS A 374 -16.82 -0.32 11.42
CA HIS A 374 -18.13 0.06 11.94
C HIS A 374 -19.21 -0.94 11.48
N PRO A 375 -20.13 -1.42 12.34
CA PRO A 375 -21.10 -2.47 11.98
C PRO A 375 -21.97 -2.13 10.77
N GLU A 376 -22.40 -0.88 10.65
CA GLU A 376 -23.19 -0.42 9.49
C GLU A 376 -22.37 -0.40 8.20
N LEU A 377 -21.09 0.00 8.29
CA LEU A 377 -20.17 -0.03 7.15
C LEU A 377 -19.93 -1.46 6.69
N ASP A 378 -19.63 -2.37 7.62
CA ASP A 378 -19.41 -3.79 7.33
C ASP A 378 -20.62 -4.44 6.66
N ALA A 379 -21.80 -4.30 7.27
CA ALA A 379 -23.05 -4.84 6.74
C ALA A 379 -23.35 -4.29 5.34
N ARG A 380 -23.13 -2.99 5.11
CA ARG A 380 -23.30 -2.35 3.80
C ARG A 380 -22.32 -2.90 2.76
N LEU A 381 -21.05 -3.05 3.10
CA LEU A 381 -20.02 -3.57 2.19
C LEU A 381 -20.28 -5.04 1.84
N ARG A 382 -20.56 -5.89 2.83
CA ARG A 382 -20.91 -7.30 2.61
C ARG A 382 -22.11 -7.45 1.67
N ARG A 383 -23.20 -6.72 1.94
CA ARG A 383 -24.40 -6.71 1.08
C ARG A 383 -24.07 -6.26 -0.34
N ARG A 384 -23.36 -5.15 -0.50
CA ARG A 384 -23.02 -4.57 -1.81
C ARG A 384 -22.12 -5.51 -2.62
N ARG A 385 -21.06 -6.04 -2.00
CA ARG A 385 -20.10 -6.93 -2.68
C ARG A 385 -20.72 -8.28 -3.05
N THR A 386 -21.53 -8.86 -2.19
CA THR A 386 -22.29 -10.10 -2.49
C THR A 386 -23.17 -9.91 -3.74
N ARG A 387 -23.91 -8.80 -3.81
CA ARG A 387 -24.73 -8.47 -4.99
C ARG A 387 -23.88 -8.21 -6.23
N SER A 388 -22.78 -7.46 -6.08
CA SER A 388 -21.88 -7.10 -7.18
C SER A 388 -21.26 -8.35 -7.80
N GLU A 389 -20.73 -9.25 -6.98
CA GLU A 389 -20.10 -10.49 -7.43
C GLU A 389 -21.11 -11.39 -8.17
N ALA A 390 -22.31 -11.60 -7.61
CA ALA A 390 -23.36 -12.37 -8.29
C ALA A 390 -23.74 -11.77 -9.65
N ARG A 391 -23.85 -10.43 -9.69
CA ARG A 391 -24.18 -9.69 -10.91
C ARG A 391 -23.09 -9.83 -11.96
N LEU A 392 -21.83 -9.57 -11.61
CA LEU A 392 -20.70 -9.66 -12.55
C LEU A 392 -20.49 -11.10 -13.03
N THR A 393 -20.61 -12.10 -12.15
CA THR A 393 -20.55 -13.53 -12.53
C THR A 393 -21.61 -13.87 -13.59
N SER A 394 -22.82 -13.32 -13.43
CA SER A 394 -23.93 -13.51 -14.38
C SER A 394 -23.74 -12.69 -15.67
N GLU A 395 -23.23 -11.47 -15.59
CA GLU A 395 -22.95 -10.60 -16.74
C GLU A 395 -21.83 -11.19 -17.62
N ALA A 396 -20.74 -11.70 -17.02
CA ALA A 396 -19.69 -12.46 -17.70
C ALA A 396 -20.28 -13.64 -18.49
N ARG A 397 -21.19 -14.41 -17.88
CA ARG A 397 -21.88 -15.52 -18.57
C ARG A 397 -22.66 -15.05 -19.80
N ARG A 398 -23.36 -13.91 -19.71
CA ARG A 398 -24.17 -13.36 -20.81
C ARG A 398 -23.32 -12.93 -22.00
N VAL A 399 -22.07 -12.52 -21.77
CA VAL A 399 -21.11 -12.17 -22.83
C VAL A 399 -20.27 -13.36 -23.30
N GLY A 400 -20.69 -14.58 -22.93
CA GLY A 400 -20.08 -15.81 -23.42
C GLY A 400 -18.79 -16.22 -22.71
N VAL A 401 -18.55 -15.70 -21.50
CA VAL A 401 -17.46 -16.17 -20.63
C VAL A 401 -17.99 -17.29 -19.74
N PRO A 402 -17.39 -18.50 -19.75
CA PRO A 402 -17.77 -19.55 -18.82
C PRO A 402 -17.50 -19.12 -17.38
N THR A 403 -18.56 -19.13 -16.56
CA THR A 403 -18.52 -18.86 -15.12
C THR A 403 -19.37 -19.91 -14.39
N PRO A 404 -19.38 -19.96 -13.05
CA PRO A 404 -20.40 -20.69 -12.31
C PRO A 404 -21.81 -20.15 -12.58
N VAL A 405 -22.82 -21.01 -12.65
CA VAL A 405 -24.21 -20.55 -12.52
C VAL A 405 -24.43 -20.07 -11.09
N VAL A 406 -25.04 -18.89 -10.92
CA VAL A 406 -25.48 -18.42 -9.60
C VAL A 406 -26.84 -19.06 -9.30
N PHE A 407 -26.90 -19.96 -8.33
CA PHE A 407 -28.14 -20.63 -7.93
C PHE A 407 -28.96 -19.78 -6.96
N ASP A 408 -28.32 -19.18 -5.97
CA ASP A 408 -28.97 -18.30 -5.00
C ASP A 408 -28.04 -17.20 -4.48
N VAL A 409 -28.64 -16.11 -4.00
CA VAL A 409 -27.95 -14.93 -3.47
C VAL A 409 -28.68 -14.43 -2.24
N ASP A 410 -28.03 -14.51 -1.07
CA ASP A 410 -28.48 -13.86 0.16
C ASP A 410 -27.51 -12.74 0.57
N PRO A 411 -27.77 -11.48 0.17
CA PRO A 411 -26.94 -10.35 0.54
C PRO A 411 -26.93 -10.05 2.03
N ARG A 412 -27.99 -10.40 2.79
CA ARG A 412 -28.09 -10.07 4.21
C ARG A 412 -27.12 -10.90 5.01
N GLU A 413 -27.04 -12.19 4.71
CA GLU A 413 -26.06 -13.12 5.28
C GLU A 413 -24.70 -13.02 4.59
N GLY A 414 -24.64 -12.45 3.38
CA GLY A 414 -23.43 -12.38 2.57
C GLY A 414 -23.08 -13.72 1.93
N LEU A 415 -24.09 -14.50 1.56
CA LEU A 415 -23.98 -15.85 1.01
C LEU A 415 -24.26 -15.84 -0.51
N LEU A 416 -23.41 -16.56 -1.25
CA LEU A 416 -23.61 -16.92 -2.65
C LEU A 416 -23.61 -18.43 -2.77
N GLU A 417 -24.64 -18.97 -3.41
CA GLU A 417 -24.65 -20.36 -3.88
C GLU A 417 -24.34 -20.38 -5.37
N LEU A 418 -23.26 -21.04 -5.73
CA LEU A 418 -22.71 -21.10 -7.08
C LEU A 418 -22.63 -22.56 -7.53
N GLN A 419 -22.68 -22.79 -8.83
CA GLN A 419 -22.33 -24.08 -9.41
C GLN A 419 -20.86 -24.42 -9.12
N PHE A 420 -20.60 -25.65 -8.68
CA PHE A 420 -19.25 -26.18 -8.64
C PHE A 420 -18.73 -26.42 -10.07
N VAL A 421 -17.61 -25.79 -10.44
CA VAL A 421 -17.02 -25.86 -11.79
C VAL A 421 -15.54 -26.22 -11.77
N GLY A 422 -15.11 -26.97 -12.78
CA GLY A 422 -13.75 -27.48 -12.92
C GLY A 422 -13.36 -28.50 -11.83
N ASP A 423 -12.29 -29.24 -12.07
CA ASP A 423 -11.72 -30.19 -11.13
C ASP A 423 -10.32 -29.77 -10.62
N ALA A 424 -9.74 -28.71 -11.19
CA ALA A 424 -8.47 -28.13 -10.77
C ALA A 424 -8.43 -26.61 -10.95
N ASP A 425 -7.55 -25.94 -10.20
CA ASP A 425 -7.14 -24.57 -10.46
C ASP A 425 -6.26 -24.51 -11.70
N LEU A 426 -6.32 -23.40 -12.45
CA LEU A 426 -5.41 -23.17 -13.57
C LEU A 426 -3.95 -23.22 -13.12
N ARG A 427 -3.64 -22.75 -11.91
CA ARG A 427 -2.29 -22.81 -11.31
C ARG A 427 -1.65 -24.19 -11.44
N ASP A 428 -2.42 -25.25 -11.22
CA ASP A 428 -1.90 -26.62 -11.19
C ASP A 428 -1.93 -27.30 -12.57
N ALA A 429 -2.27 -26.54 -13.61
CA ALA A 429 -2.53 -27.06 -14.94
C ALA A 429 -2.35 -25.97 -16.01
N ILE A 430 -1.36 -25.08 -15.85
CA ILE A 430 -1.07 -23.99 -16.79
C ILE A 430 -0.66 -24.58 -18.14
N SER A 431 -1.19 -24.01 -19.22
CA SER A 431 -0.76 -24.26 -20.60
C SER A 431 -1.07 -23.04 -21.46
N GLU A 432 -0.33 -22.87 -22.56
CA GLU A 432 -0.58 -21.81 -23.55
C GLU A 432 -2.05 -21.78 -24.00
N THR A 433 -2.65 -22.94 -24.27
CA THR A 433 -4.06 -23.04 -24.68
C THR A 433 -5.01 -22.47 -23.64
N ARG A 434 -4.78 -22.76 -22.35
CA ARG A 434 -5.66 -22.31 -21.27
C ARG A 434 -5.50 -20.83 -20.97
N VAL A 435 -4.27 -20.32 -20.95
CA VAL A 435 -4.03 -18.89 -20.76
C VAL A 435 -4.56 -18.07 -21.94
N ARG A 436 -4.52 -18.58 -23.18
CA ARG A 436 -5.23 -17.97 -24.32
C ARG A 436 -6.73 -17.80 -24.05
N ARG A 437 -7.39 -18.83 -23.51
CA ARG A 437 -8.81 -18.74 -23.14
C ARG A 437 -9.07 -17.70 -22.07
N VAL A 438 -8.20 -17.58 -21.07
CA VAL A 438 -8.29 -16.50 -20.07
C VAL A 438 -8.20 -15.13 -20.74
N GLY A 439 -7.24 -14.93 -21.66
CA GLY A 439 -7.10 -13.69 -22.43
C GLY A 439 -8.36 -13.33 -23.22
N GLU A 440 -8.96 -14.30 -23.92
CA GLU A 440 -10.24 -14.12 -24.61
C GLU A 440 -11.38 -13.77 -23.65
N HIS A 441 -11.42 -14.38 -22.46
CA HIS A 441 -12.48 -14.14 -21.48
C HIS A 441 -12.38 -12.75 -20.85
N LEU A 442 -11.17 -12.31 -20.45
CA LEU A 442 -10.95 -10.96 -19.94
C LEU A 442 -11.28 -9.91 -21.00
N ALA A 443 -10.89 -10.13 -22.27
CA ALA A 443 -11.24 -9.24 -23.37
C ALA A 443 -12.76 -9.05 -23.52
N ARG A 444 -13.56 -10.13 -23.37
CA ARG A 444 -15.03 -10.06 -23.41
C ARG A 444 -15.61 -9.32 -22.22
N CYS A 445 -15.09 -9.55 -21.02
CA CYS A 445 -15.50 -8.80 -19.81
C CYS A 445 -15.22 -7.30 -19.98
N HIS A 446 -14.01 -6.93 -20.43
CA HIS A 446 -13.62 -5.55 -20.65
C HIS A 446 -14.46 -4.89 -21.76
N GLY A 447 -14.74 -5.60 -22.86
CA GLY A 447 -15.65 -5.14 -23.91
C GLY A 447 -17.09 -4.92 -23.43
N ALA A 448 -17.48 -5.54 -22.31
CA ALA A 448 -18.77 -5.36 -21.65
C ALA A 448 -18.77 -4.29 -20.55
N GLY A 449 -17.63 -3.62 -20.31
CA GLY A 449 -17.55 -2.47 -19.40
C GLY A 449 -17.30 -2.84 -17.93
N PHE A 450 -16.69 -3.99 -17.64
CA PHE A 450 -16.33 -4.35 -16.26
C PHE A 450 -15.03 -5.14 -16.18
N VAL A 451 -14.39 -5.06 -15.02
CA VAL A 451 -13.16 -5.78 -14.69
C VAL A 451 -13.45 -6.97 -13.77
N HIS A 452 -12.63 -8.00 -13.87
CA HIS A 452 -12.58 -9.10 -12.91
C HIS A 452 -12.03 -8.62 -11.56
N GLY A 453 -10.98 -7.80 -11.58
CA GLY A 453 -10.37 -7.17 -10.41
C GLY A 453 -9.40 -8.05 -9.59
N ASP A 454 -9.33 -9.35 -9.89
CA ASP A 454 -8.37 -10.30 -9.31
C ASP A 454 -8.17 -11.56 -10.20
N PRO A 455 -7.89 -11.39 -11.51
CA PRO A 455 -7.72 -12.54 -12.39
C PRO A 455 -6.37 -13.20 -12.10
N THR A 456 -6.35 -14.21 -11.22
CA THR A 456 -5.16 -15.02 -10.93
C THR A 456 -5.40 -16.48 -11.32
N PRO A 457 -4.37 -17.31 -11.54
CA PRO A 457 -4.55 -18.74 -11.84
C PRO A 457 -5.30 -19.53 -10.75
N ARG A 458 -5.46 -19.01 -9.53
CA ARG A 458 -6.32 -19.59 -8.48
C ARG A 458 -7.80 -19.25 -8.67
N ASN A 459 -8.10 -18.11 -9.30
CA ASN A 459 -9.46 -17.67 -9.63
C ASN A 459 -9.89 -18.14 -11.03
N VAL A 460 -9.21 -19.15 -11.58
CA VAL A 460 -9.56 -19.78 -12.84
C VAL A 460 -9.65 -21.28 -12.63
N ARG A 461 -10.80 -21.88 -12.96
CA ARG A 461 -11.04 -23.32 -12.83
C ARG A 461 -11.01 -23.99 -14.19
N VAL A 462 -10.38 -25.16 -14.24
CA VAL A 462 -10.21 -25.96 -15.46
C VAL A 462 -10.63 -27.40 -15.22
N ARG A 463 -10.83 -28.17 -16.30
CA ARG A 463 -11.04 -29.63 -16.24
C ARG A 463 -9.80 -30.34 -16.78
N ARG A 464 -9.30 -31.36 -16.06
CA ARG A 464 -8.15 -32.15 -16.51
C ARG A 464 -8.54 -33.17 -17.60
N GLY A 465 -7.73 -33.28 -18.65
CA GLY A 465 -7.85 -34.25 -19.75
C GLY A 465 -7.67 -33.65 -21.16
N GLU A 466 -7.05 -34.40 -22.08
CA GLU A 466 -6.65 -33.94 -23.44
C GLU A 466 -7.82 -33.46 -24.33
N ALA A 467 -9.07 -33.83 -24.01
CA ALA A 467 -10.27 -33.43 -24.74
C ALA A 467 -11.00 -32.20 -24.13
N ALA A 468 -10.42 -31.53 -23.13
CA ALA A 468 -11.12 -30.52 -22.32
C ALA A 468 -10.40 -29.15 -22.19
N ASP A 469 -9.43 -28.86 -23.07
CA ASP A 469 -8.70 -27.58 -23.05
C ASP A 469 -9.57 -26.35 -23.37
N ASP A 470 -10.81 -26.56 -23.84
CA ASP A 470 -11.74 -25.48 -24.20
C ASP A 470 -12.58 -24.94 -23.02
N LEU A 471 -12.61 -25.61 -21.87
CA LEU A 471 -13.48 -25.24 -20.74
C LEU A 471 -12.68 -24.62 -19.59
N VAL A 472 -12.41 -23.33 -19.74
CA VAL A 472 -11.78 -22.48 -18.73
C VAL A 472 -12.85 -21.59 -18.12
N TYR A 473 -13.02 -21.66 -16.79
CA TYR A 473 -14.02 -20.89 -16.06
C TYR A 473 -13.34 -19.77 -15.28
N LEU A 474 -13.84 -18.54 -15.42
CA LEU A 474 -13.49 -17.47 -14.48
C LEU A 474 -14.39 -17.59 -13.23
N ILE A 475 -13.78 -17.52 -12.05
CA ILE A 475 -14.47 -17.54 -10.75
C ILE A 475 -14.02 -16.34 -9.91
N ASP A 476 -14.77 -16.03 -8.85
CA ASP A 476 -14.43 -14.95 -7.90
C ASP A 476 -14.36 -13.54 -8.52
N PHE A 477 -15.50 -13.02 -8.96
CA PHE A 477 -15.68 -11.60 -9.29
C PHE A 477 -15.81 -10.72 -8.02
N GLY A 478 -15.27 -11.16 -6.88
CA GLY A 478 -15.47 -10.52 -5.59
C GLY A 478 -14.85 -9.13 -5.48
N LEU A 479 -13.84 -8.84 -6.30
CA LEU A 479 -13.20 -7.53 -6.45
C LEU A 479 -13.57 -6.82 -7.76
N GLY A 480 -14.45 -7.40 -8.57
CA GLY A 480 -14.83 -6.85 -9.85
C GLY A 480 -15.72 -5.61 -9.73
N TYR A 481 -15.61 -4.72 -10.70
CA TYR A 481 -16.42 -3.49 -10.78
C TYR A 481 -16.60 -3.03 -12.23
N HIS A 482 -17.64 -2.24 -12.48
CA HIS A 482 -17.83 -1.57 -13.77
C HIS A 482 -16.84 -0.42 -13.92
N SER A 483 -16.19 -0.36 -15.07
CA SER A 483 -15.25 0.70 -15.45
C SER A 483 -15.24 0.84 -16.96
N ASP A 484 -14.96 2.04 -17.45
CA ASP A 484 -14.68 2.38 -18.85
C ASP A 484 -13.21 2.85 -19.04
N HIS A 485 -12.41 2.79 -17.97
CA HIS A 485 -11.02 3.21 -17.99
C HIS A 485 -10.10 2.08 -18.48
N VAL A 486 -9.36 2.35 -19.56
CA VAL A 486 -8.37 1.44 -20.14
C VAL A 486 -7.31 0.99 -19.12
N GLU A 487 -6.98 1.83 -18.14
CA GLU A 487 -6.01 1.50 -17.09
C GLU A 487 -6.53 0.40 -16.14
N ASP A 488 -7.83 0.38 -15.82
CA ASP A 488 -8.42 -0.66 -14.98
C ASP A 488 -8.38 -2.03 -15.72
N TYR A 489 -8.61 -2.04 -17.04
CA TYR A 489 -8.47 -3.24 -17.87
C TYR A 489 -7.03 -3.72 -18.00
N ALA A 490 -6.09 -2.79 -18.14
CA ALA A 490 -4.68 -3.11 -18.25
C ALA A 490 -4.15 -3.70 -16.94
N MET A 491 -4.68 -3.26 -15.80
CA MET A 491 -4.37 -3.84 -14.50
C MET A 491 -4.84 -5.29 -14.36
N ASP A 492 -6.02 -5.66 -14.87
CA ASP A 492 -6.46 -7.06 -14.88
C ASP A 492 -5.46 -7.94 -15.65
N LEU A 493 -4.95 -7.48 -16.80
CA LEU A 493 -3.94 -8.22 -17.56
C LEU A 493 -2.63 -8.34 -16.77
N HIS A 494 -2.19 -7.24 -16.18
CA HIS A 494 -0.95 -7.20 -15.42
C HIS A 494 -0.96 -8.12 -14.20
N VAL A 495 -2.08 -8.17 -13.47
CA VAL A 495 -2.26 -9.07 -12.32
C VAL A 495 -2.17 -10.53 -12.76
N PHE A 496 -2.82 -10.88 -13.88
CA PHE A 496 -2.77 -12.25 -14.39
C PHE A 496 -1.37 -12.63 -14.88
N GLU A 497 -0.69 -11.75 -15.63
CA GLU A 497 0.66 -11.98 -16.13
C GLU A 497 1.68 -12.16 -15.00
N GLY A 498 1.63 -11.30 -13.97
CA GLY A 498 2.49 -11.44 -12.79
C GLY A 498 2.25 -12.77 -12.08
N ALA A 499 1.00 -13.20 -11.94
CA ALA A 499 0.68 -14.47 -11.31
C ALA A 499 1.10 -15.69 -12.15
N VAL A 500 1.02 -15.60 -13.49
CA VAL A 500 1.53 -16.63 -14.42
C VAL A 500 3.06 -16.68 -14.38
N ALA A 501 3.73 -15.53 -14.29
CA ALA A 501 5.18 -15.44 -14.22
C ALA A 501 5.78 -16.24 -13.05
N GLY A 502 5.12 -16.23 -11.89
CA GLY A 502 5.55 -16.98 -10.72
C GLY A 502 5.11 -18.45 -10.67
N THR A 503 4.33 -18.95 -11.63
CA THR A 503 3.70 -20.29 -11.53
C THR A 503 3.88 -21.18 -12.76
N ALA A 504 4.14 -20.62 -13.95
CA ALA A 504 4.31 -21.39 -15.18
C ALA A 504 5.74 -21.92 -15.36
N ASP A 505 5.88 -23.10 -15.98
CA ASP A 505 7.20 -23.65 -16.36
C ASP A 505 7.88 -22.85 -17.48
N ASP A 506 7.09 -22.35 -18.45
CA ASP A 506 7.52 -21.39 -19.48
C ASP A 506 6.62 -20.14 -19.45
N PRO A 507 6.92 -19.18 -18.55
CA PRO A 507 6.17 -17.95 -18.42
C PRO A 507 6.10 -17.12 -19.69
N ALA A 508 7.20 -17.03 -20.44
CA ALA A 508 7.30 -16.16 -21.60
C ALA A 508 6.38 -16.62 -22.72
N ALA A 509 6.34 -17.92 -22.99
CA ALA A 509 5.40 -18.50 -23.95
C ALA A 509 3.95 -18.31 -23.51
N CYS A 510 3.64 -18.54 -22.21
CA CYS A 510 2.29 -18.39 -21.68
C CYS A 510 1.79 -16.93 -21.75
N ILE A 511 2.61 -15.97 -21.33
CA ILE A 511 2.28 -14.55 -21.36
C ILE A 511 2.10 -14.08 -22.81
N GLY A 512 3.00 -14.46 -23.72
CA GLY A 512 2.85 -14.15 -25.14
C GLY A 512 1.54 -14.70 -25.74
N ALA A 513 1.21 -15.95 -25.43
CA ALA A 513 -0.03 -16.58 -25.88
C ALA A 513 -1.28 -15.88 -25.30
N PHE A 514 -1.25 -15.50 -24.02
CA PHE A 514 -2.30 -14.74 -23.36
C PHE A 514 -2.54 -13.38 -24.02
N GLU A 515 -1.47 -12.59 -24.23
CA GLU A 515 -1.56 -11.28 -24.87
C GLU A 515 -2.06 -11.36 -26.32
N ASP A 516 -1.58 -12.34 -27.10
CA ASP A 516 -2.03 -12.56 -28.47
C ASP A 516 -3.52 -12.86 -28.55
N ALA A 517 -4.02 -13.66 -27.60
CA ALA A 517 -5.44 -13.97 -27.50
C ALA A 517 -6.27 -12.77 -27.07
N TYR A 518 -5.78 -11.98 -26.11
CA TYR A 518 -6.42 -10.72 -25.73
C TYR A 518 -6.47 -9.75 -26.91
N ARG A 519 -5.37 -9.58 -27.65
CA ARG A 519 -5.28 -8.68 -28.82
C ARG A 519 -6.30 -9.02 -29.91
N ALA A 520 -6.60 -10.30 -30.10
CA ALA A 520 -7.53 -10.76 -31.12
C ALA A 520 -9.00 -10.39 -30.86
N VAL A 521 -9.36 -10.10 -29.60
CA VAL A 521 -10.76 -9.88 -29.17
C VAL A 521 -10.97 -8.52 -28.50
N GLY A 522 -9.96 -8.04 -27.77
CA GLY A 522 -10.01 -6.86 -26.92
C GLY A 522 -9.54 -5.58 -27.59
N ASP A 523 -9.46 -4.53 -26.79
CA ASP A 523 -8.98 -3.21 -27.22
C ASP A 523 -7.45 -3.12 -27.13
N GLU A 524 -6.78 -2.85 -28.25
CA GLU A 524 -5.31 -2.74 -28.36
C GLU A 524 -4.74 -1.65 -27.44
N ARG A 525 -5.51 -0.60 -27.13
CA ARG A 525 -5.11 0.46 -26.18
C ARG A 525 -4.81 -0.09 -24.79
N VAL A 526 -5.43 -1.21 -24.40
CA VAL A 526 -5.21 -1.86 -23.11
C VAL A 526 -3.80 -2.45 -23.04
N LEU A 527 -3.33 -3.12 -24.09
CA LEU A 527 -1.96 -3.66 -24.16
C LEU A 527 -0.92 -2.54 -24.20
N GLY A 528 -1.22 -1.44 -24.89
CA GLY A 528 -0.37 -0.23 -24.84
C GLY A 528 -0.23 0.31 -23.42
N ARG A 529 -1.35 0.39 -22.67
CA ARG A 529 -1.34 0.84 -21.28
C ARG A 529 -0.66 -0.15 -20.33
N LEU A 530 -0.79 -1.46 -20.57
CA LEU A 530 -0.11 -2.50 -19.82
C LEU A 530 1.42 -2.30 -19.86
N ARG A 531 2.00 -2.03 -21.04
CA ARG A 531 3.44 -1.73 -21.16
C ARG A 531 3.86 -0.51 -20.35
N GLU A 532 3.04 0.53 -20.30
CA GLU A 532 3.32 1.69 -19.44
C GLU A 532 3.28 1.31 -17.94
N ILE A 533 2.35 0.45 -17.53
CA ILE A 533 2.25 -0.03 -16.14
C ILE A 533 3.49 -0.82 -15.75
N GLU A 534 3.95 -1.73 -16.61
CA GLU A 534 5.16 -2.54 -16.38
C GLU A 534 6.41 -1.66 -16.18
N THR A 535 6.55 -0.59 -16.97
CA THR A 535 7.69 0.33 -16.82
C THR A 535 7.68 1.13 -15.51
N ARG A 536 6.53 1.22 -14.81
CA ARG A 536 6.43 1.91 -13.52
C ARG A 536 6.93 1.08 -12.33
N GLY A 537 7.31 -0.19 -12.53
CA GLY A 537 7.95 -1.04 -11.52
C GLY A 537 7.06 -1.45 -10.33
N ARG A 538 5.75 -1.23 -10.44
CA ARG A 538 4.75 -1.38 -9.36
C ARG A 538 4.51 -2.86 -8.98
N TYR A 539 4.72 -3.80 -9.89
CA TYR A 539 4.52 -5.25 -9.65
C TYR A 539 5.55 -6.15 -10.39
N GLN A 540 6.74 -5.61 -10.69
CA GLN A 540 7.88 -6.40 -11.18
C GLN A 540 8.66 -7.06 -10.05
#